data_AF-A0A7S2GC54-F1
#
_entry.id   AF-A0A7S2GC54-F1
#
_cell.length_a   1.000
_cell.length_b   1.000
_cell.length_c   1.000
_cell.angle_alpha   90.00
_cell.angle_beta   90.00
_cell.angle_gamma   90.00
#
_symmetry.space_group_name_H-M   'P 1'
#
loop_
_entity.id
_entity.type
_entity.pdbx_description
1 polymer ?
#
loop_
_entity_poly.entity_id
_entity_poly.type
_entity_poly.pdbx_seq_one_letter_code
_entity_poly.pdbx_strand_id
1 'polypeptide(L)'
;VKDGEARAAKEMLEKAEELIQPFRDAVSDTYEEETDAAAELPPDLNWAHLQTEMGAALCGMSCQDAAIRKFEQALEVFEKSDDRRGEANALTHFGLAKFSGVRDREGMADDELRGAFHQALDYFDRAKDIYDQDIGVDTADMINLLEGVAEVHEALGERGQAIKIR
;
A
#
# COMPACT_ATOMS: atom_id res chain seq x y z
N VAL A 1 -14.04 14.21 -19.48
CA VAL A 1 -15.07 13.54 -18.65
C VAL A 1 -14.40 12.72 -17.54
N LYS A 2 -13.46 11.82 -17.86
CA LYS A 2 -12.72 10.99 -16.88
C LYS A 2 -11.96 11.78 -15.79
N ASP A 3 -11.28 12.88 -16.14
CA ASP A 3 -10.52 13.67 -15.14
C ASP A 3 -11.41 14.38 -14.11
N GLY A 4 -12.64 14.74 -14.48
CA GLY A 4 -13.59 15.41 -13.59
C GLY A 4 -14.15 14.44 -12.55
N GLU A 5 -14.41 13.20 -12.95
CA GLU A 5 -14.90 12.13 -12.07
C GLU A 5 -13.81 11.67 -11.09
N ALA A 6 -12.57 11.52 -11.58
CA ALA A 6 -11.43 11.18 -10.73
C ALA A 6 -11.16 12.26 -9.67
N ARG A 7 -11.22 13.53 -10.07
CA ARG A 7 -11.08 14.66 -9.14
C ARG A 7 -12.20 14.68 -8.10
N ALA A 8 -13.45 14.50 -8.51
CA ALA A 8 -14.58 14.51 -7.59
C ALA A 8 -14.50 13.37 -6.58
N ALA A 9 -14.15 12.15 -7.01
CA ALA A 9 -14.00 11.01 -6.11
C ALA A 9 -12.80 11.19 -5.16
N LYS A 10 -11.69 11.80 -5.61
CA LYS A 10 -10.58 12.17 -4.73
C LYS A 10 -11.02 13.17 -3.65
N GLU A 11 -11.72 14.23 -4.05
CA GLU A 11 -12.25 15.24 -3.11
C GLU A 11 -13.27 14.63 -2.13
N MET A 12 -14.05 13.64 -2.55
CA MET A 12 -14.96 12.89 -1.67
C MET A 12 -14.21 12.03 -0.65
N LEU A 13 -13.14 11.35 -1.08
CA LEU A 13 -12.29 10.54 -0.20
C LEU A 13 -11.57 11.41 0.85
N GLU A 14 -11.01 12.56 0.44
CA GLU A 14 -10.37 13.51 1.35
C GLU A 14 -11.37 14.05 2.39
N LYS A 15 -12.58 14.41 1.97
CA LYS A 15 -13.63 14.86 2.91
C LYS A 15 -14.11 13.75 3.85
N ALA A 16 -14.22 12.52 3.35
CA ALA A 16 -14.60 11.38 4.17
C ALA A 16 -13.54 11.14 5.26
N GLU A 17 -12.26 11.28 4.93
CA GLU A 17 -11.16 11.17 5.88
C GLU A 17 -11.20 12.26 6.96
N GLU A 18 -11.37 13.53 6.58
CA GLU A 18 -11.51 14.64 7.55
C GLU A 18 -12.65 14.39 8.55
N LEU A 19 -13.74 13.75 8.11
CA LEU A 19 -14.87 13.39 8.97
C LEU A 19 -14.58 12.20 9.89
N ILE A 20 -13.76 11.24 9.45
CA ILE A 20 -13.47 10.00 10.19
C ILE A 20 -12.30 10.18 11.16
N GLN A 21 -11.34 11.06 10.85
CA GLN A 21 -10.13 11.25 11.65
C GLN A 21 -10.39 11.54 13.14
N PRO A 22 -11.32 12.44 13.52
CA PRO A 22 -11.62 12.69 14.93
C PRO A 22 -12.20 11.47 15.65
N PHE A 23 -12.93 10.60 14.93
CA PHE A 23 -13.45 9.36 15.50
C PHE A 23 -12.34 8.35 15.73
N ARG A 24 -11.36 8.26 14.82
CA ARG A 24 -10.17 7.43 15.04
C ARG A 24 -9.44 7.84 16.31
N ASP A 25 -9.13 9.13 16.45
CA ASP A 25 -8.36 9.65 17.58
C ASP A 25 -9.10 9.39 18.91
N ALA A 26 -10.42 9.69 18.94
CA ALA A 26 -11.25 9.46 20.14
C ALA A 26 -11.37 7.97 20.51
N VAL A 27 -11.41 7.08 19.53
CA VAL A 27 -11.53 5.64 19.78
C VAL A 27 -10.18 5.04 20.19
N SER A 28 -9.06 5.51 19.63
CA SER A 28 -7.71 5.13 20.07
C SER A 28 -7.48 5.51 21.55
N ASP A 29 -7.82 6.76 21.92
CA ASP A 29 -7.68 7.26 23.30
C ASP A 29 -8.49 6.47 24.34
N THR A 30 -9.60 5.85 23.94
CA THR A 30 -10.52 5.12 24.84
C THR A 30 -10.20 3.62 24.92
N TYR A 31 -9.64 3.03 23.87
CA TYR A 31 -9.28 1.61 23.83
C TYR A 31 -8.02 1.25 24.64
N GLU A 32 -7.19 2.24 25.02
CA GLU A 32 -6.04 1.99 25.91
C GLU A 32 -6.45 1.67 27.36
N GLU A 33 -7.68 2.00 27.79
CA GLU A 33 -8.12 1.85 29.20
C GLU A 33 -8.99 0.61 29.48
N GLU A 34 -9.60 -0.03 28.48
CA GLU A 34 -10.54 -1.14 28.68
C GLU A 34 -10.34 -2.26 27.67
N THR A 35 -9.91 -3.47 28.08
CA THR A 35 -10.30 -4.68 27.31
C THR A 35 -10.54 -5.89 28.19
N ASP A 36 -11.71 -6.50 27.99
CA ASP A 36 -11.94 -7.95 28.06
C ASP A 36 -13.20 -8.30 27.20
N ALA A 37 -13.14 -8.20 25.86
CA ALA A 37 -14.17 -8.79 24.98
C ALA A 37 -13.81 -8.84 23.46
N ALA A 38 -13.77 -10.08 22.94
CA ALA A 38 -14.22 -10.58 21.63
C ALA A 38 -13.97 -9.80 20.30
N ALA A 39 -13.07 -10.37 19.49
CA ALA A 39 -13.12 -10.55 18.02
C ALA A 39 -13.30 -9.34 17.07
N GLU A 40 -13.27 -8.10 17.54
CA GLU A 40 -13.08 -6.92 16.67
C GLU A 40 -11.60 -6.52 16.66
N LEU A 41 -11.04 -6.24 15.47
CA LEU A 41 -9.68 -5.72 15.37
C LEU A 41 -9.59 -4.38 16.12
N PRO A 42 -8.44 -4.07 16.74
CA PRO A 42 -8.24 -2.77 17.37
C PRO A 42 -8.61 -1.62 16.43
N PRO A 43 -9.20 -0.53 16.95
CA PRO A 43 -9.66 0.60 16.14
C PRO A 43 -8.60 1.18 15.19
N ASP A 44 -7.36 1.30 15.66
CA ASP A 44 -6.25 1.75 14.82
C ASP A 44 -5.96 0.77 13.68
N LEU A 45 -6.12 -0.54 13.94
CA LEU A 45 -5.92 -1.55 12.92
C LEU A 45 -7.03 -1.53 11.87
N ASN A 46 -8.29 -1.37 12.27
CA ASN A 46 -9.39 -1.13 11.34
C ASN A 46 -9.16 0.13 10.49
N TRP A 47 -8.64 1.20 11.10
CA TRP A 47 -8.30 2.42 10.37
C TRP A 47 -7.16 2.17 9.36
N ALA A 48 -6.13 1.43 9.73
CA ALA A 48 -5.02 1.10 8.83
C ALA A 48 -5.49 0.31 7.60
N HIS A 49 -6.37 -0.68 7.80
CA HIS A 49 -7.01 -1.42 6.70
C HIS A 49 -7.82 -0.48 5.79
N LEU A 50 -8.60 0.43 6.37
CA LEU A 50 -9.34 1.43 5.59
C LEU A 50 -8.39 2.33 4.76
N GLN A 51 -7.26 2.75 5.33
CA GLN A 51 -6.29 3.54 4.58
C GLN A 51 -5.68 2.75 3.41
N THR A 52 -5.38 1.46 3.59
CA THR A 52 -4.92 0.59 2.49
C THR A 52 -5.95 0.51 1.37
N GLU A 53 -7.23 0.29 1.69
CA GLU A 53 -8.31 0.23 0.70
C GLU A 53 -8.49 1.57 -0.03
N MET A 54 -8.43 2.69 0.69
CA MET A 54 -8.45 4.03 0.09
C MET A 54 -7.26 4.26 -0.84
N GLY A 55 -6.07 3.82 -0.45
CA GLY A 55 -4.87 3.87 -1.27
C GLY A 55 -5.05 3.09 -2.56
N ALA A 56 -5.57 1.86 -2.49
CA ALA A 56 -5.83 1.02 -3.66
C ALA A 56 -6.86 1.66 -4.61
N ALA A 57 -7.93 2.24 -4.07
CA ALA A 57 -8.91 2.99 -4.86
C ALA A 57 -8.27 4.19 -5.59
N LEU A 58 -7.42 4.96 -4.90
CA LEU A 58 -6.70 6.10 -5.48
C LEU A 58 -5.71 5.66 -6.57
N CYS A 59 -5.06 4.50 -6.44
CA CYS A 59 -4.24 3.90 -7.50
C CYS A 59 -5.07 3.62 -8.76
N GLY A 60 -6.27 3.05 -8.62
CA GLY A 60 -7.20 2.82 -9.73
C GLY A 60 -7.66 4.11 -10.44
N MET A 61 -7.48 5.26 -9.77
CA MET A 61 -7.80 6.59 -10.29
C MET A 61 -6.57 7.38 -10.77
N SER A 62 -5.41 6.73 -10.91
CA SER A 62 -4.14 7.37 -11.29
C SER A 62 -3.75 8.54 -10.36
N CYS A 63 -4.09 8.43 -9.07
CA CYS A 63 -3.78 9.43 -8.04
C CYS A 63 -2.64 8.92 -7.14
N GLN A 64 -1.50 8.54 -7.73
CA GLN A 64 -0.43 7.80 -7.04
C GLN A 64 0.12 8.56 -5.83
N ASP A 65 0.34 9.87 -5.92
CA ASP A 65 0.83 10.67 -4.79
C ASP A 65 -0.12 10.67 -3.59
N ALA A 66 -1.43 10.61 -3.83
CA ALA A 66 -2.41 10.53 -2.75
C ALA A 66 -2.47 9.11 -2.17
N ALA A 67 -2.42 8.08 -3.03
CA ALA A 67 -2.36 6.68 -2.61
C ALA A 67 -1.14 6.39 -1.73
N ILE A 68 0.03 6.89 -2.12
CA ILE A 68 1.29 6.79 -1.37
C ILE A 68 1.11 7.27 0.07
N ARG A 69 0.47 8.43 0.28
CA ARG A 69 0.24 8.96 1.63
C ARG A 69 -0.66 8.05 2.48
N LYS A 70 -1.65 7.40 1.85
CA LYS A 70 -2.56 6.47 2.53
C LYS A 70 -1.84 5.21 2.99
N PHE A 71 -0.99 4.66 2.13
CA PHE A 71 -0.18 3.50 2.50
C PHE A 71 0.88 3.84 3.56
N GLU A 72 1.53 5.01 3.49
CA GLU A 72 2.43 5.49 4.55
C GLU A 72 1.72 5.52 5.92
N GLN A 73 0.54 6.12 5.94
CA GLN A 73 -0.34 6.16 7.11
C GLN A 73 -0.69 4.76 7.66
N ALA A 74 -1.05 3.82 6.78
CA ALA A 74 -1.38 2.45 7.18
C ALA A 74 -0.15 1.71 7.73
N LEU A 75 1.00 1.85 7.08
CA LEU A 75 2.26 1.21 7.46
C LEU A 75 2.72 1.65 8.85
N GLU A 76 2.57 2.92 9.21
CA GLU A 76 2.91 3.40 10.56
C GLU A 76 2.15 2.67 11.69
N VAL A 77 0.95 2.18 11.39
CA VAL A 77 0.14 1.40 12.33
C VAL A 77 0.53 -0.07 12.25
N PHE A 78 0.61 -0.63 11.04
CA PHE A 78 0.93 -2.04 10.84
C PHE A 78 2.30 -2.40 11.42
N GLU A 79 3.32 -1.55 11.24
CA GLU A 79 4.68 -1.74 11.79
C GLU A 79 4.73 -1.77 13.33
N LYS A 80 3.71 -1.20 14.01
CA LYS A 80 3.60 -1.20 15.48
C LYS A 80 2.65 -2.29 15.99
N SER A 81 2.04 -3.05 15.09
CA SER A 81 1.04 -4.07 15.39
C SER A 81 1.53 -5.47 14.99
N ASP A 82 0.86 -6.52 15.45
CA ASP A 82 1.13 -7.90 15.01
C ASP A 82 0.38 -8.28 13.70
N ASP A 83 -0.23 -7.32 12.99
CA ASP A 83 -0.92 -7.59 11.72
C ASP A 83 0.04 -7.57 10.52
N ARG A 84 0.79 -8.66 10.43
CA ARG A 84 1.78 -8.92 9.38
C ARG A 84 1.15 -9.01 7.99
N ARG A 85 -0.08 -9.50 7.88
CA ARG A 85 -0.79 -9.60 6.60
C ARG A 85 -1.20 -8.22 6.09
N GLY A 86 -1.69 -7.35 6.97
CA GLY A 86 -1.95 -5.94 6.66
C GLY A 86 -0.69 -5.21 6.21
N GLU A 87 0.43 -5.41 6.93
CA GLU A 87 1.73 -4.83 6.57
C GLU A 87 2.20 -5.25 5.17
N ALA A 88 2.17 -6.55 4.87
CA ALA A 88 2.60 -7.08 3.58
C ALA A 88 1.75 -6.55 2.41
N ASN A 89 0.43 -6.47 2.59
CA ASN A 89 -0.47 -5.89 1.58
C ASN A 89 -0.21 -4.38 1.39
N ALA A 90 -0.06 -3.62 2.48
CA ALA A 90 0.24 -2.19 2.40
C ALA A 90 1.58 -1.93 1.71
N LEU A 91 2.64 -2.68 2.02
CA LEU A 91 3.94 -2.60 1.37
C LEU A 91 3.87 -2.92 -0.13
N THR A 92 3.11 -3.95 -0.50
CA THR A 92 2.91 -4.35 -1.90
C THR A 92 2.24 -3.22 -2.68
N HIS A 93 1.13 -2.68 -2.18
CA HIS A 93 0.44 -1.60 -2.87
C HIS A 93 1.22 -0.29 -2.87
N PHE A 94 2.03 -0.05 -1.83
CA PHE A 94 2.94 1.09 -1.79
C PHE A 94 4.00 1.03 -2.90
N GLY A 95 4.67 -0.12 -3.06
CA GLY A 95 5.64 -0.35 -4.13
C GLY A 95 5.03 -0.13 -5.51
N LEU A 96 3.83 -0.68 -5.75
CA LEU A 96 3.07 -0.49 -7.00
C LEU A 96 2.74 0.98 -7.27
N ALA A 97 2.32 1.73 -6.25
CA ALA A 97 1.99 3.14 -6.37
C ALA A 97 3.21 3.99 -6.71
N LYS A 98 4.35 3.76 -6.02
CA LYS A 98 5.64 4.43 -6.30
C LYS A 98 6.14 4.12 -7.70
N PHE A 99 6.11 2.85 -8.10
CA PHE A 99 6.51 2.42 -9.43
C PHE A 99 5.67 3.09 -10.52
N SER A 100 4.34 2.97 -10.43
CA SER A 100 3.42 3.55 -11.41
C SER A 100 3.53 5.06 -11.49
N GLY A 101 3.64 5.73 -10.33
CA GLY A 101 3.74 7.19 -10.26
C GLY A 101 5.03 7.76 -10.85
N VAL A 102 6.10 6.97 -10.90
CA VAL A 102 7.36 7.35 -11.56
C VAL A 102 7.35 6.95 -13.03
N ARG A 103 6.84 5.76 -13.37
CA ARG A 103 6.72 5.26 -14.75
C ARG A 103 5.90 6.20 -15.64
N ASP A 104 4.86 6.83 -15.09
CA ASP A 104 3.96 7.71 -15.84
C ASP A 104 4.49 9.16 -15.96
N ARG A 105 5.62 9.51 -15.31
CA ARG A 105 6.20 10.86 -15.39
C ARG A 105 7.03 11.04 -16.65
N GLU A 106 6.69 12.06 -17.43
CA GLU A 106 7.47 12.47 -18.58
C GLU A 106 8.75 13.23 -18.15
N GLY A 107 9.86 12.96 -18.84
CA GLY A 107 11.09 13.75 -18.72
C GLY A 107 12.04 13.37 -17.58
N MET A 108 11.78 12.28 -16.85
CA MET A 108 12.75 11.74 -15.88
C MET A 108 13.94 11.08 -16.61
N ALA A 109 15.14 11.24 -16.06
CA ALA A 109 16.33 10.60 -16.59
C ALA A 109 16.32 9.09 -16.29
N ASP A 110 16.88 8.28 -17.19
CA ASP A 110 16.95 6.82 -17.07
C ASP A 110 17.52 6.36 -15.70
N ASP A 111 18.57 7.02 -15.20
CA ASP A 111 19.19 6.66 -13.93
C ASP A 111 18.27 6.93 -12.72
N GLU A 112 17.44 7.98 -12.79
CA GLU A 112 16.48 8.32 -11.76
C GLU A 112 15.30 7.34 -11.77
N LEU A 113 14.82 6.97 -12.97
CA LEU A 113 13.81 5.93 -13.15
C LEU A 113 14.28 4.60 -12.58
N ARG A 114 15.50 4.17 -12.90
CA ARG A 114 16.10 2.95 -12.33
C ARG A 114 16.21 3.02 -10.81
N GLY A 115 16.66 4.15 -10.27
CA GLY A 115 16.73 4.35 -8.82
C GLY A 115 15.37 4.18 -8.13
N ALA A 116 14.31 4.73 -8.72
CA ALA A 116 12.95 4.57 -8.22
C ALA A 116 12.42 3.13 -8.35
N PHE A 117 12.76 2.44 -9.45
CA PHE A 117 12.38 1.04 -9.66
C PHE A 117 13.04 0.13 -8.63
N HIS A 118 14.31 0.36 -8.30
CA HIS A 118 14.97 -0.37 -7.21
C HIS A 118 14.32 -0.08 -5.85
N GLN A 119 13.95 1.17 -5.57
CA GLN A 119 13.20 1.48 -4.33
C GLN A 119 11.85 0.73 -4.28
N ALA A 120 11.14 0.58 -5.40
CA ALA A 120 9.91 -0.22 -5.43
C ALA A 120 10.18 -1.70 -5.12
N LEU A 121 11.27 -2.26 -5.66
CA LEU A 121 11.71 -3.62 -5.34
C LEU A 121 12.04 -3.79 -3.85
N ASP A 122 12.65 -2.80 -3.19
CA ASP A 122 12.93 -2.88 -1.75
C ASP A 122 11.65 -3.06 -0.93
N TYR A 123 10.54 -2.40 -1.30
CA TYR A 123 9.24 -2.60 -0.64
C TYR A 123 8.63 -3.96 -0.95
N PHE A 124 8.78 -4.46 -2.18
CA PHE A 124 8.34 -5.79 -2.55
C PHE A 124 9.12 -6.89 -1.81
N ASP A 125 10.43 -6.72 -1.64
CA ASP A 125 11.27 -7.65 -0.88
C ASP A 125 10.84 -7.69 0.59
N ARG A 126 10.58 -6.53 1.20
CA ARG A 126 10.00 -6.48 2.56
C ARG A 126 8.66 -7.21 2.63
N ALA A 127 7.74 -6.97 1.69
CA ALA A 127 6.45 -7.67 1.68
C ALA A 127 6.61 -9.18 1.49
N LYS A 128 7.54 -9.59 0.61
CA LYS A 128 7.86 -10.99 0.36
C LYS A 128 8.40 -11.69 1.60
N ASP A 129 9.31 -11.05 2.33
CA ASP A 129 9.87 -11.60 3.56
C ASP A 129 8.76 -11.91 4.58
N ILE A 130 7.75 -11.04 4.68
CA ILE A 130 6.59 -11.26 5.55
C ILE A 130 5.75 -12.46 5.06
N TYR A 131 5.46 -12.52 3.76
CA TYR A 131 4.71 -13.65 3.19
C TYR A 131 5.43 -14.99 3.41
N ASP A 132 6.74 -15.03 3.23
CA ASP A 132 7.54 -16.23 3.38
C ASP A 132 7.65 -16.69 4.85
N GLN A 133 7.73 -15.75 5.80
CA GLN A 133 7.94 -16.05 7.22
C GLN A 133 6.64 -16.30 7.99
N ASP A 134 5.59 -15.51 7.73
CA ASP A 134 4.46 -15.38 8.64
C ASP A 134 3.12 -15.91 8.06
N ILE A 135 2.98 -15.97 6.73
CA ILE A 135 1.67 -16.19 6.08
C ILE A 135 1.64 -17.47 5.23
N GLY A 136 2.69 -17.71 4.45
CA GLY A 136 2.79 -18.80 3.48
C GLY A 136 2.67 -18.33 2.02
N VAL A 137 3.36 -19.05 1.14
CA VAL A 137 3.67 -18.70 -0.26
C VAL A 137 2.53 -18.84 -1.28
N ASP A 138 1.34 -19.29 -0.89
CA ASP A 138 0.24 -19.64 -1.81
C ASP A 138 -1.06 -18.91 -1.43
N THR A 139 -0.95 -17.60 -1.22
CA THR A 139 -2.10 -16.74 -0.92
C THR A 139 -2.45 -15.86 -2.11
N ALA A 140 -3.75 -15.61 -2.31
CA ALA A 140 -4.23 -14.68 -3.33
C ALA A 140 -3.63 -13.27 -3.16
N ASP A 141 -3.27 -12.91 -1.93
CA ASP A 141 -2.67 -11.64 -1.57
C ASP A 141 -1.27 -11.44 -2.19
N MET A 142 -0.55 -12.53 -2.51
CA MET A 142 0.75 -12.45 -3.19
C MET A 142 0.65 -12.15 -4.68
N ILE A 143 -0.53 -12.24 -5.29
CA ILE A 143 -0.68 -12.02 -6.75
C ILE A 143 -0.20 -10.61 -7.11
N ASN A 144 -0.68 -9.59 -6.38
CA ASN A 144 -0.30 -8.19 -6.61
C ASN A 144 1.21 -7.96 -6.41
N LEU A 145 1.82 -8.68 -5.46
CA LEU A 145 3.26 -8.63 -5.21
C LEU A 145 4.05 -9.18 -6.38
N LEU A 146 3.70 -10.38 -6.85
CA LEU A 146 4.38 -11.05 -7.96
C LEU A 146 4.20 -10.29 -9.27
N GLU A 147 3.00 -9.77 -9.52
CA GLU A 147 2.71 -8.90 -10.67
C GLU A 147 3.55 -7.62 -10.61
N GLY A 148 3.60 -6.95 -9.45
CA GLY A 148 4.43 -5.75 -9.26
C GLY A 148 5.91 -6.00 -9.51
N VAL A 149 6.48 -7.07 -8.93
CA VAL A 149 7.88 -7.45 -9.14
C VAL A 149 8.16 -7.75 -10.62
N ALA A 150 7.26 -8.48 -11.28
CA ALA A 150 7.41 -8.81 -12.70
C ALA A 150 7.37 -7.55 -13.59
N GLU A 151 6.45 -6.62 -13.33
CA GLU A 151 6.37 -5.36 -14.05
C GLU A 151 7.63 -4.50 -13.88
N VAL A 152 8.17 -4.41 -12.66
CA VAL A 152 9.40 -3.64 -12.41
C VAL A 152 10.60 -4.25 -13.14
N HIS A 153 10.78 -5.57 -13.08
CA HIS A 153 11.87 -6.22 -13.81
C HIS A 153 11.71 -6.12 -15.32
N GLU A 154 10.47 -6.14 -15.85
CA GLU A 154 10.24 -5.87 -17.26
C GLU A 154 10.67 -4.44 -17.62
N ALA A 155 10.31 -3.45 -16.81
CA ALA A 155 10.69 -2.05 -17.00
C ALA A 155 12.21 -1.82 -16.89
N LEU A 156 12.91 -2.59 -16.05
CA LEU A 156 14.37 -2.59 -15.95
C LEU A 156 15.05 -3.30 -17.14
N GLY A 157 14.30 -4.04 -17.97
CA GLY A 157 14.86 -4.87 -19.04
C GLY A 157 15.48 -6.18 -18.54
N GLU A 158 15.27 -6.52 -17.26
CA GLU A 158 15.79 -7.69 -16.56
C GLU A 158 14.85 -8.90 -16.69
N ARG A 159 14.39 -9.18 -17.91
CA ARG A 159 13.39 -10.23 -18.23
C ARG A 159 13.73 -11.65 -17.72
N GLY A 160 14.94 -11.89 -17.22
CA GLY A 160 15.40 -13.17 -16.67
C GLY A 160 15.27 -13.35 -15.15
N GLN A 161 14.99 -12.30 -14.38
CA GLN A 161 14.92 -12.37 -12.90
C GLN A 161 13.50 -12.48 -12.34
N ALA A 162 12.49 -11.96 -13.04
CA ALA A 162 11.07 -12.09 -12.66
C ALA A 162 10.59 -13.55 -12.48
N ILE A 163 11.29 -14.53 -13.08
CA ILE A 163 10.91 -15.95 -13.05
C ILE A 163 11.69 -16.75 -11.97
N LYS A 164 12.59 -16.12 -11.20
CA LYS A 164 13.31 -16.81 -10.11
C LYS A 164 12.59 -16.75 -8.76
N ILE A 165 11.27 -16.81 -8.78
CA ILE A 165 10.48 -17.02 -7.57
C ILE A 165 10.24 -18.53 -7.51
N ARG A 166 11.13 -19.25 -6.84
CA ARG A 166 11.07 -20.69 -6.63
C ARG A 166 11.23 -21.00 -5.14
#